data_AF-A0A7Y3VVD2-F1
#
_entry.id   AF-A0A7Y3VVD2-F1
#
_cell.length_a   1.000
_cell.length_b   1.000
_cell.length_c   1.000
_cell.angle_alpha   90.00
_cell.angle_beta   90.00
_cell.angle_gamma   90.00
#
_symmetry.space_group_name_H-M   'P 1'
#
loop_
_entity.id
_entity.type
_entity.pdbx_description
1 polymer ?
#
loop_
_entity_poly.entity_id
_entity_poly.type
_entity_poly.pdbx_seq_one_letter_code
_entity_poly.pdbx_strand_id
1 'polypeptide(L)'
;MPVYSLPILYVLSFSFQLVKMKWRQLLRLSWPYWLVTLSSQYIITQNQQGYSAPHVFLWIVFIMMIAAWTTVQLHRSILLDSPSITTSSIATSNNASSQFGTRELKMIGYWILIGGGLFSLLIGCTLIFVYLFEEKVASLPVFVLYLLFSLPCCWLFSRWSLVIPAIAIDAEPRGLKVAWSLSKPYQGPLFILLGLFPYGITMLFTFFAQWGGVSEQAHWVFNLLTYFCWLYQICILSITYQWITRRKQIDHFLDMSPSGRLVSE
;
A
#
# COMPACT_ATOMS: atom_id res chain seq x y z
N MET A 1 -26.95 8.83 -8.00
CA MET A 1 -26.45 8.88 -6.62
C MET A 1 -25.44 10.02 -6.53
N PRO A 2 -25.54 10.95 -5.57
CA PRO A 2 -24.56 12.02 -5.42
C PRO A 2 -23.17 11.40 -5.26
N VAL A 3 -22.24 11.80 -6.14
CA VAL A 3 -20.87 11.31 -6.13
C VAL A 3 -20.14 12.02 -4.99
N TYR A 4 -20.21 11.45 -3.78
CA TYR A 4 -19.38 11.92 -2.68
C TYR A 4 -17.93 11.62 -3.02
N SER A 5 -17.13 12.65 -3.26
CA SER A 5 -15.71 12.50 -3.50
C SER A 5 -15.00 12.12 -2.19
N LEU A 6 -14.06 11.20 -2.28
CA LEU A 6 -13.18 10.88 -1.15
C LEU A 6 -12.35 12.14 -0.80
N PRO A 7 -12.41 12.65 0.44
CA PRO A 7 -11.75 13.90 0.80
C PRO A 7 -10.24 13.69 0.97
N ILE A 8 -9.48 13.96 -0.09
CA ILE A 8 -8.02 13.72 -0.16
C ILE A 8 -7.26 14.41 0.99
N LEU A 9 -7.52 15.70 1.22
CA LEU A 9 -6.85 16.48 2.27
C LEU A 9 -7.17 15.97 3.68
N TYR A 10 -8.42 15.51 3.90
CA TYR A 10 -8.80 14.88 5.16
C TYR A 10 -8.02 13.58 5.38
N VAL A 11 -7.93 12.72 4.36
CA VAL A 11 -7.18 11.46 4.48
C VAL A 11 -5.70 11.71 4.77
N LEU A 12 -5.07 12.65 4.07
CA LEU A 12 -3.66 12.99 4.30
C LEU A 12 -3.44 13.56 5.71
N SER A 13 -4.20 14.59 6.10
CA SER A 13 -4.06 15.22 7.41
C SER A 13 -4.36 14.26 8.57
N PHE A 14 -5.41 13.45 8.44
CA PHE A 14 -5.78 12.46 9.46
C PHE A 14 -4.75 11.33 9.54
N SER A 15 -4.17 10.89 8.41
CA SER A 15 -3.07 9.93 8.40
C SER A 15 -1.86 10.47 9.14
N PHE A 16 -1.54 11.74 8.97
CA PHE A 16 -0.42 12.38 9.65
C PHE A 16 -0.67 12.50 11.17
N GLN A 17 -1.89 12.92 11.55
CA GLN A 17 -2.30 12.94 12.95
C GLN A 17 -2.25 11.55 13.58
N LEU A 18 -2.68 10.51 12.87
CA LEU A 18 -2.61 9.13 13.34
C LEU A 18 -1.17 8.68 13.58
N VAL A 19 -0.26 8.97 12.65
CA VAL A 19 1.19 8.71 12.83
C VAL A 19 1.68 9.41 14.08
N LYS A 20 1.33 10.69 14.29
CA LYS A 20 1.75 11.46 15.47
C LYS A 20 1.20 10.88 16.78
N MET A 21 -0.08 10.50 16.81
CA MET A 21 -0.75 10.01 18.01
C MET A 21 -0.29 8.60 18.39
N LYS A 22 -0.07 7.71 17.41
CA LYS A 22 0.28 6.30 17.63
C LYS A 22 1.74 5.96 17.33
N TRP A 23 2.64 6.95 17.21
CA TRP A 23 4.01 6.75 16.72
C TRP A 23 4.78 5.65 17.47
N ARG A 24 4.65 5.57 18.80
CA ARG A 24 5.31 4.53 19.62
C ARG A 24 4.83 3.13 19.29
N GLN A 25 3.52 2.97 19.12
CA GLN A 25 2.91 1.68 18.77
C GLN A 25 3.31 1.27 17.36
N LEU A 26 3.27 2.21 16.40
CA LEU A 26 3.69 1.96 15.02
C LEU A 26 5.14 1.49 14.97
N LEU A 27 6.07 2.23 15.58
CA LEU A 27 7.49 1.84 15.63
C LEU A 27 7.71 0.50 16.32
N ARG A 28 7.00 0.22 17.42
CA ARG A 28 7.10 -1.08 18.11
C ARG A 28 6.62 -2.24 17.25
N LEU A 29 5.70 -2.02 16.31
CA LEU A 29 5.22 -3.06 15.40
C LEU A 29 6.11 -3.19 14.14
N SER A 30 6.76 -2.10 13.72
CA SER A 30 7.52 -2.05 12.47
C SER A 30 9.05 -2.06 12.59
N TRP A 31 9.61 -2.01 13.80
CA TRP A 31 11.06 -2.11 14.00
C TRP A 31 11.70 -3.36 13.37
N PRO A 32 11.07 -4.56 13.30
CA PRO A 32 11.72 -5.72 12.68
C PRO A 32 11.92 -5.51 11.18
N TYR A 33 10.94 -4.91 10.51
CA TYR A 33 11.05 -4.57 9.09
C TYR A 33 12.13 -3.51 8.84
N TRP A 34 12.21 -2.50 9.71
CA TRP A 34 13.29 -1.51 9.63
C TRP A 34 14.68 -2.14 9.81
N LEU A 35 14.84 -3.04 10.80
CA LEU A 35 16.12 -3.71 11.05
C LEU A 35 16.56 -4.54 9.83
N VAL A 36 15.62 -5.27 9.21
CA VAL A 36 15.93 -6.12 8.05
C VAL A 36 16.24 -5.29 6.81
N THR A 37 15.55 -4.17 6.61
CA THR A 37 15.87 -3.25 5.51
C THR A 37 17.24 -2.59 5.71
N LEU A 38 17.63 -2.25 6.94
CA LEU A 38 18.99 -1.78 7.23
C LEU A 38 20.05 -2.85 7.00
N SER A 39 19.83 -4.09 7.47
CA SER A 39 20.79 -5.18 7.28
C SER A 39 20.95 -5.53 5.80
N SER A 40 19.90 -5.38 4.99
CA SER A 40 20.00 -5.59 3.54
C SER A 40 21.03 -4.66 2.89
N GLN A 41 21.17 -3.43 3.38
CA GLN A 41 22.14 -2.49 2.83
C GLN A 41 23.55 -2.82 3.26
N TYR A 42 23.76 -3.19 4.51
CA TYR A 42 25.06 -3.64 4.99
C TYR A 42 25.54 -4.88 4.22
N ILE A 43 24.63 -5.82 3.95
CA ILE A 43 24.92 -7.03 3.17
C ILE A 43 25.25 -6.66 1.72
N ILE A 44 24.49 -5.76 1.09
CA ILE A 44 24.71 -5.36 -0.31
C ILE A 44 26.02 -4.56 -0.47
N THR A 45 26.35 -3.66 0.46
CA THR A 45 27.55 -2.82 0.36
C THR A 45 28.84 -3.57 0.69
N GLN A 46 28.82 -4.52 1.62
CA GLN A 46 29.99 -5.33 1.96
C GLN A 46 30.31 -6.41 0.91
N ASN A 47 29.32 -6.89 0.16
CA ASN A 47 29.48 -8.06 -0.70
C ASN A 47 29.58 -7.74 -2.19
N GLN A 48 30.70 -7.12 -2.56
CA GLN A 48 31.24 -7.27 -3.92
C GLN A 48 31.80 -8.68 -4.20
N GLN A 49 31.72 -9.61 -3.24
CA GLN A 49 32.05 -11.02 -3.41
C GLN A 49 30.76 -11.84 -3.55
N GLY A 50 30.64 -12.53 -4.69
CA GLY A 50 29.38 -13.08 -5.21
C GLY A 50 28.64 -14.02 -4.27
N TYR A 51 27.51 -13.57 -3.73
CA TYR A 51 26.48 -14.45 -3.19
C TYR A 51 25.93 -15.35 -4.28
N SER A 52 25.81 -16.64 -4.00
CA SER A 52 25.10 -17.54 -4.90
C SER A 52 23.61 -17.17 -4.93
N ALA A 53 22.97 -17.33 -6.10
CA ALA A 53 21.56 -17.02 -6.31
C ALA A 53 20.61 -17.56 -5.20
N PRO A 54 20.82 -18.76 -4.62
CA PRO A 54 20.01 -19.25 -3.51
C PRO A 54 20.01 -18.34 -2.27
N HIS A 55 21.15 -17.70 -1.93
CA HIS A 55 21.23 -16.83 -0.76
C HIS A 55 20.39 -15.57 -0.95
N VAL A 56 20.48 -14.96 -2.14
CA VAL A 56 19.67 -13.78 -2.50
C VAL A 56 18.19 -14.12 -2.48
N PHE A 57 17.81 -15.29 -3.01
CA PHE A 57 16.43 -15.76 -3.00
C PHE A 57 15.89 -15.93 -1.57
N LEU A 58 16.64 -16.62 -0.69
CA LEU A 58 16.26 -16.79 0.71
C LEU A 58 16.11 -15.45 1.43
N TRP A 59 16.99 -14.49 1.15
CA TRP A 59 16.93 -13.15 1.71
C TRP A 59 15.67 -12.38 1.27
N ILE A 60 15.31 -12.45 -0.02
CA ILE A 60 14.08 -11.83 -0.54
C ILE A 60 12.84 -12.43 0.15
N VAL A 61 12.79 -13.77 0.27
CA VAL A 61 11.68 -14.47 0.95
C VAL A 61 11.58 -14.01 2.40
N PHE A 62 12.71 -13.91 3.10
CA PHE A 62 12.76 -13.44 4.48
C PHE A 62 12.25 -12.00 4.65
N ILE A 63 12.70 -11.07 3.78
CA ILE A 63 12.18 -9.70 3.76
C ILE A 63 10.68 -9.69 3.50
N MET A 64 10.20 -10.45 2.53
CA MET A 64 8.78 -10.53 2.19
C MET A 64 7.93 -11.01 3.37
N MET A 65 8.40 -12.03 4.10
CA MET A 65 7.69 -12.53 5.29
C MET A 65 7.58 -11.46 6.37
N ILE A 66 8.67 -10.76 6.68
CA ILE A 66 8.69 -9.71 7.71
C ILE A 66 7.84 -8.51 7.28
N ALA A 67 7.94 -8.11 6.01
CA ALA A 67 7.12 -7.04 5.46
C ALA A 67 5.63 -7.39 5.54
N ALA A 68 5.23 -8.61 5.16
CA ALA A 68 3.84 -9.04 5.19
C ALA A 68 3.30 -9.06 6.62
N TRP A 69 4.07 -9.64 7.53
CA TRP A 69 3.77 -9.63 8.96
C TRP A 69 3.56 -8.21 9.50
N THR A 70 4.53 -7.33 9.31
CA THR A 70 4.44 -5.95 9.81
C THR A 70 3.26 -5.21 9.20
N THR A 71 3.02 -5.39 7.90
CA THR A 71 1.90 -4.72 7.21
C THR A 71 0.55 -5.18 7.75
N VAL A 72 0.37 -6.49 7.98
CA VAL A 72 -0.84 -7.05 8.61
C VAL A 72 -1.05 -6.47 10.01
N GLN A 73 0.00 -6.47 10.84
CA GLN A 73 -0.09 -5.99 12.22
C GLN A 73 -0.38 -4.49 12.29
N LEU A 74 0.24 -3.68 11.43
CA LEU A 74 -0.03 -2.25 11.35
C LEU A 74 -1.47 -1.98 10.93
N HIS A 75 -1.94 -2.57 9.83
CA HIS A 75 -3.34 -2.41 9.39
C HIS A 75 -4.34 -2.83 10.48
N ARG A 76 -4.08 -3.95 11.14
CA ARG A 76 -4.94 -4.45 12.21
C ARG A 76 -4.98 -3.49 13.40
N SER A 77 -3.83 -2.98 13.84
CA SER A 77 -3.76 -1.99 14.93
C SER A 77 -4.47 -0.68 14.60
N ILE A 78 -4.46 -0.26 13.33
CA ILE A 78 -5.12 0.98 12.91
C ILE A 78 -6.63 0.78 12.80
N LEU A 79 -7.05 -0.33 12.19
CA LEU A 79 -8.45 -0.60 11.85
C LEU A 79 -9.26 -1.14 13.05
N LEU A 80 -8.71 -2.04 13.86
CA LEU A 80 -9.45 -2.63 14.99
C LEU A 80 -9.50 -1.75 16.23
N ASP A 81 -8.51 -0.88 16.46
CA ASP A 81 -8.56 0.10 17.55
C ASP A 81 -9.61 1.20 17.33
N SER A 82 -10.23 1.24 16.15
CA SER A 82 -11.34 2.16 15.90
C SER A 82 -12.64 1.56 16.44
N PRO A 83 -13.32 2.19 17.42
CA PRO A 83 -14.49 1.64 18.12
C PRO A 83 -15.69 1.32 17.20
N SER A 84 -15.66 1.78 15.95
CA SER A 84 -16.72 1.59 14.96
C SER A 84 -16.65 0.27 14.18
N ILE A 85 -15.48 -0.37 14.05
CA ILE A 85 -15.37 -1.65 13.31
C ILE A 85 -15.77 -2.81 14.22
N THR A 86 -15.55 -2.63 15.53
CA THR A 86 -15.82 -3.60 16.59
C THR A 86 -17.27 -4.08 16.59
N THR A 87 -18.26 -3.22 16.36
CA THR A 87 -19.68 -3.62 16.38
C THR A 87 -20.10 -4.51 15.22
N SER A 88 -19.43 -4.44 14.07
CA SER A 88 -19.69 -5.34 12.93
C SER A 88 -18.79 -6.58 12.93
N SER A 89 -17.61 -6.52 13.56
CA SER A 89 -16.67 -7.63 13.64
C SER A 89 -16.92 -8.56 14.84
N ILE A 90 -17.58 -8.09 15.91
CA ILE A 90 -17.93 -8.94 17.08
C ILE A 90 -18.88 -10.08 16.68
N ALA A 91 -19.77 -9.88 15.70
CA ALA A 91 -20.68 -10.93 15.23
C ALA A 91 -19.96 -12.05 14.43
N THR A 92 -18.80 -11.77 13.84
CA THR A 92 -17.96 -12.74 13.10
C THR A 92 -16.75 -13.22 13.91
N SER A 93 -16.55 -12.70 15.12
CA SER A 93 -15.37 -12.92 15.98
C SER A 93 -15.38 -14.23 16.77
N ASN A 94 -16.40 -15.08 16.65
CA ASN A 94 -16.42 -16.35 17.40
C ASN A 94 -15.46 -17.42 16.85
N ASN A 95 -14.79 -17.18 15.70
CA ASN A 95 -13.78 -18.08 15.11
C ASN A 95 -12.35 -17.49 15.06
N ALA A 96 -12.10 -16.35 15.72
CA ALA A 96 -10.90 -15.53 15.51
C ALA A 96 -9.64 -15.94 16.32
N SER A 97 -9.62 -17.10 16.96
CA SER A 97 -8.56 -17.49 17.90
C SER A 97 -7.45 -18.40 17.36
N SER A 98 -7.42 -18.77 16.06
CA SER A 98 -6.44 -19.79 15.60
C SER A 98 -5.98 -19.69 14.14
N GLN A 99 -5.59 -18.51 13.63
CA GLN A 99 -5.10 -18.40 12.24
C GLN A 99 -3.88 -17.48 12.05
N PHE A 100 -2.98 -17.47 13.04
CA PHE A 100 -1.67 -16.87 12.87
C PHE A 100 -0.91 -17.57 11.72
N GLY A 101 -0.40 -16.81 10.75
CA GLY A 101 0.32 -17.33 9.58
C GLY A 101 -0.51 -17.46 8.30
N THR A 102 -1.80 -17.80 8.38
CA THR A 102 -2.63 -17.94 7.16
C THR A 102 -2.97 -16.60 6.53
N ARG A 103 -3.05 -15.52 7.32
CA ARG A 103 -3.33 -14.16 6.86
C ARG A 103 -2.13 -13.57 6.14
N GLU A 104 -0.97 -13.72 6.75
CA GLU A 104 0.32 -13.30 6.22
C GLU A 104 0.65 -14.06 4.93
N LEU A 105 0.34 -15.37 4.88
CA LEU A 105 0.49 -16.16 3.66
C LEU A 105 -0.45 -15.69 2.54
N LYS A 106 -1.73 -15.40 2.85
CA LYS A 106 -2.68 -14.83 1.88
C LYS A 106 -2.18 -13.47 1.39
N MET A 107 -1.72 -12.61 2.31
CA MET A 107 -1.15 -11.30 2.01
C MET A 107 0.03 -11.41 1.03
N ILE A 108 0.97 -12.32 1.30
CA ILE A 108 2.08 -12.65 0.40
C ILE A 108 1.57 -13.11 -0.96
N GLY A 109 0.56 -14.00 -1.00
CA GLY A 109 -0.02 -14.47 -2.26
C GLY A 109 -0.59 -13.33 -3.11
N TYR A 110 -1.31 -12.38 -2.50
CA TYR A 110 -1.82 -11.20 -3.21
C TYR A 110 -0.71 -10.23 -3.62
N TRP A 111 0.36 -10.11 -2.85
CA TRP A 111 1.53 -9.33 -3.26
C TRP A 111 2.25 -9.94 -4.44
N ILE A 112 2.42 -11.27 -4.48
CA ILE A 112 3.00 -11.95 -5.64
C ILE A 112 2.09 -11.77 -6.85
N LEU A 113 0.77 -11.87 -6.68
CA LEU A 113 -0.17 -11.75 -7.78
C LEU A 113 -0.26 -10.31 -8.33
N ILE A 114 -0.45 -9.32 -7.44
CA ILE A 114 -0.48 -7.90 -7.83
C ILE A 114 0.89 -7.46 -8.32
N GLY A 115 1.93 -7.72 -7.53
CA GLY A 115 3.31 -7.33 -7.82
C GLY A 115 3.84 -8.00 -9.07
N GLY A 116 3.70 -9.31 -9.20
CA GLY A 116 4.11 -10.05 -10.39
C GLY A 116 3.35 -9.65 -11.65
N GLY A 117 2.04 -9.42 -11.55
CA GLY A 117 1.23 -8.93 -12.66
C GLY A 117 1.64 -7.53 -13.12
N LEU A 118 1.79 -6.59 -12.19
CA LEU A 118 2.23 -5.23 -12.48
C LEU A 118 3.69 -5.17 -12.96
N PHE A 119 4.57 -6.00 -12.39
CA PHE A 119 5.96 -6.10 -12.79
C PHE A 119 6.11 -6.64 -14.22
N SER A 120 5.35 -7.69 -14.56
CA SER A 120 5.31 -8.24 -15.92
C SER A 120 4.82 -7.19 -16.92
N LEU A 121 3.78 -6.42 -16.55
CA LEU A 121 3.27 -5.32 -17.36
C LEU A 121 4.33 -4.23 -17.55
N LEU A 122 4.98 -3.80 -16.46
CA LEU A 122 6.05 -2.80 -16.50
C LEU A 122 7.25 -3.26 -17.34
N ILE A 123 7.70 -4.50 -17.21
CA ILE A 123 8.79 -5.04 -18.03
C ILE A 123 8.41 -5.05 -19.50
N GLY A 124 7.23 -5.58 -19.85
CA GLY A 124 6.77 -5.60 -21.23
C GLY A 124 6.73 -4.18 -21.82
N CYS A 125 6.20 -3.24 -21.04
CA CYS A 125 6.19 -1.83 -21.35
C CYS A 125 7.60 -1.26 -21.58
N THR A 126 8.55 -1.52 -20.68
CA THR A 126 9.94 -1.05 -20.77
C THR A 126 10.66 -1.65 -21.97
N LEU A 127 10.47 -2.94 -22.28
CA LEU A 127 11.10 -3.58 -23.44
C LEU A 127 10.63 -2.96 -24.76
N ILE A 128 9.31 -2.75 -24.91
CA ILE A 128 8.74 -2.06 -26.07
C ILE A 128 9.32 -0.64 -26.17
N PHE A 129 9.42 0.05 -25.05
CA PHE A 129 9.94 1.40 -24.99
C PHE A 129 11.42 1.48 -25.39
N VAL A 130 12.27 0.59 -24.86
CA VAL A 130 13.68 0.52 -25.23
C VAL A 130 13.84 0.21 -26.73
N TYR A 131 13.07 -0.73 -27.25
CA TYR A 131 13.07 -1.05 -28.69
C TYR A 131 12.70 0.15 -29.58
N LEU A 132 11.78 1.01 -29.14
CA LEU A 132 11.36 2.18 -29.90
C LEU A 132 12.30 3.39 -29.77
N PHE A 133 13.08 3.48 -28.69
CA PHE A 133 13.84 4.68 -28.32
C PHE A 133 15.34 4.42 -28.07
N GLU A 134 15.89 3.32 -28.59
CA GLU A 134 17.23 2.74 -28.32
C GLU A 134 18.33 3.74 -27.94
N GLU A 135 18.54 4.82 -28.70
CA GLU A 135 19.63 5.79 -28.45
C GLU A 135 19.25 6.99 -27.55
N LYS A 136 17.98 7.20 -27.22
CA LYS A 136 17.49 8.39 -26.50
C LYS A 136 17.01 8.12 -25.07
N VAL A 137 17.18 6.90 -24.56
CA VAL A 137 16.68 6.47 -23.24
C VAL A 137 17.17 7.36 -22.10
N ALA A 138 18.37 7.94 -22.21
CA ALA A 138 18.95 8.85 -21.21
C ALA A 138 18.48 10.31 -21.31
N SER A 139 17.72 10.68 -22.35
CA SER A 139 17.26 12.06 -22.53
C SER A 139 16.08 12.39 -21.60
N LEU A 140 16.05 13.61 -21.05
CA LEU A 140 14.97 14.07 -20.16
C LEU A 140 13.56 13.88 -20.76
N PRO A 141 13.31 14.19 -22.05
CA PRO A 141 11.98 13.95 -22.64
C PRO A 141 11.56 12.48 -22.61
N VAL A 142 12.51 11.56 -22.84
CA VAL A 142 12.26 10.12 -22.84
C VAL A 142 12.05 9.60 -21.41
N PHE A 143 12.79 10.14 -20.43
CA PHE A 143 12.50 9.86 -19.02
C PHE A 143 11.09 10.30 -18.61
N VAL A 144 10.65 11.50 -19.00
CA VAL A 144 9.28 11.98 -18.73
C VAL A 144 8.24 11.08 -19.41
N LEU A 145 8.49 10.64 -20.64
CA LEU A 145 7.59 9.73 -21.36
C LEU A 145 7.50 8.37 -20.66
N TYR A 146 8.61 7.85 -20.13
CA TYR A 146 8.63 6.64 -19.31
C TYR A 146 7.80 6.80 -18.02
N LEU A 147 7.90 7.93 -17.33
CA LEU A 147 7.07 8.21 -16.14
C LEU A 147 5.58 8.16 -16.48
N LEU A 148 5.17 8.82 -17.57
CA LEU A 148 3.78 8.80 -18.04
C LEU A 148 3.31 7.39 -18.39
N PHE A 149 4.20 6.59 -18.98
CA PHE A 149 3.89 5.21 -19.37
C PHE A 149 3.67 4.26 -18.20
N SER A 150 4.20 4.60 -17.01
CA SER A 150 3.99 3.83 -15.78
C SER A 150 2.68 4.16 -15.05
N LEU A 151 2.00 5.26 -15.40
CA LEU A 151 0.76 5.69 -14.75
C LEU A 151 -0.37 4.65 -14.77
N PRO A 152 -0.59 3.85 -15.84
CA PRO A 152 -1.57 2.77 -15.83
C PRO A 152 -1.31 1.74 -14.71
N CYS A 153 -0.04 1.43 -14.43
CA CYS A 153 0.34 0.55 -13.33
C CYS A 153 -0.03 1.15 -11.98
N CYS A 154 0.28 2.44 -11.78
CA CYS A 154 -0.12 3.18 -10.59
C CYS A 154 -1.66 3.20 -10.42
N TRP A 155 -2.39 3.32 -11.53
CA TRP A 155 -3.85 3.30 -11.52
C TRP A 155 -4.41 1.95 -11.11
N LEU A 156 -3.92 0.85 -11.68
CA LEU A 156 -4.31 -0.51 -11.28
C LEU A 156 -3.95 -0.79 -9.81
N PHE A 157 -2.72 -0.43 -9.40
CA PHE A 157 -2.25 -0.60 -8.03
C PHE A 157 -3.12 0.16 -7.02
N SER A 158 -3.49 1.40 -7.33
CA SER A 158 -4.31 2.22 -6.44
C SER A 158 -5.67 1.58 -6.09
N ARG A 159 -6.20 0.74 -6.99
CA ARG A 159 -7.48 0.06 -6.81
C ARG A 159 -7.34 -1.31 -6.15
N TRP A 160 -6.33 -2.07 -6.55
CA TRP A 160 -6.09 -3.40 -5.99
C TRP A 160 -5.45 -3.39 -4.59
N SER A 161 -4.75 -2.30 -4.24
CA SER A 161 -4.16 -2.12 -2.91
C SER A 161 -5.19 -2.19 -1.78
N LEU A 162 -6.47 -1.88 -2.01
CA LEU A 162 -7.53 -2.02 -1.00
C LEU A 162 -7.76 -3.47 -0.52
N VAL A 163 -7.28 -4.48 -1.26
CA VAL A 163 -7.29 -5.88 -0.80
C VAL A 163 -6.43 -6.07 0.45
N ILE A 164 -5.31 -5.35 0.55
CA ILE A 164 -4.34 -5.47 1.63
C ILE A 164 -4.99 -5.23 3.01
N PRO A 165 -5.61 -4.07 3.29
CA PRO A 165 -6.25 -3.83 4.58
C PRO A 165 -7.43 -4.78 4.83
N ALA A 166 -8.16 -5.21 3.78
CA ALA A 166 -9.26 -6.16 3.92
C ALA A 166 -8.78 -7.54 4.41
N ILE A 167 -7.65 -8.02 3.92
CA ILE A 167 -7.03 -9.28 4.39
C ILE A 167 -6.52 -9.16 5.82
N ALA A 168 -5.91 -8.02 6.16
CA ALA A 168 -5.35 -7.81 7.49
C ALA A 168 -6.38 -7.91 8.61
N ILE A 169 -7.64 -7.54 8.34
CA ILE A 169 -8.75 -7.62 9.29
C ILE A 169 -9.70 -8.81 9.06
N ASP A 170 -9.40 -9.71 8.13
CA ASP A 170 -10.30 -10.80 7.69
C ASP A 170 -11.72 -10.32 7.32
N ALA A 171 -11.83 -9.18 6.64
CA ALA A 171 -13.12 -8.72 6.17
C ALA A 171 -13.66 -9.63 5.07
N GLU A 172 -14.93 -10.01 5.16
CA GLU A 172 -15.67 -10.70 4.09
C GLU A 172 -16.77 -9.78 3.56
N PRO A 173 -17.00 -9.71 2.23
CA PRO A 173 -16.30 -10.41 1.15
C PRO A 173 -14.92 -9.82 0.81
N ARG A 174 -13.97 -10.66 0.35
CA ARG A 174 -12.57 -10.30 0.04
C ARG A 174 -12.14 -10.66 -1.39
N GLY A 175 -11.08 -10.01 -1.87
CA GLY A 175 -10.39 -10.33 -3.13
C GLY A 175 -10.32 -9.17 -4.11
N LEU A 176 -9.56 -9.35 -5.20
CA LEU A 176 -9.30 -8.29 -6.19
C LEU A 176 -10.56 -7.76 -6.87
N LYS A 177 -11.49 -8.66 -7.21
CA LYS A 177 -12.79 -8.27 -7.79
C LYS A 177 -13.59 -7.38 -6.84
N VAL A 178 -13.56 -7.71 -5.55
CA VAL A 178 -14.26 -6.93 -4.51
C VAL A 178 -13.58 -5.57 -4.35
N ALA A 179 -12.26 -5.51 -4.21
CA ALA A 179 -11.51 -4.25 -4.13
C ALA A 179 -11.71 -3.37 -5.37
N TRP A 180 -11.79 -3.97 -6.56
CA TRP A 180 -12.10 -3.26 -7.79
C TRP A 180 -13.51 -2.65 -7.77
N SER A 181 -14.50 -3.42 -7.35
CA SER A 181 -15.88 -2.92 -7.23
C SER A 181 -16.00 -1.82 -6.17
N LEU A 182 -15.29 -1.96 -5.06
CA LEU A 182 -15.27 -1.04 -3.94
C LEU A 182 -14.60 0.29 -4.30
N SER A 183 -13.55 0.25 -5.12
CA SER A 183 -12.82 1.43 -5.60
C SER A 183 -13.50 2.19 -6.74
N LYS A 184 -14.42 1.55 -7.49
CA LYS A 184 -15.05 2.12 -8.69
C LYS A 184 -15.62 3.54 -8.49
N PRO A 185 -16.39 3.85 -7.43
CA PRO A 185 -16.91 5.20 -7.22
C PRO A 185 -15.86 6.26 -6.85
N TYR A 186 -14.67 5.86 -6.38
CA TYR A 186 -13.64 6.76 -5.84
C TYR A 186 -12.32 6.73 -6.63
N GLN A 187 -12.36 6.30 -7.90
CA GLN A 187 -11.18 6.01 -8.71
C GLN A 187 -10.17 7.17 -8.82
N GLY A 188 -10.62 8.42 -8.97
CA GLY A 188 -9.75 9.59 -9.11
C GLY A 188 -8.97 9.90 -7.82
N PRO A 189 -9.66 10.15 -6.70
CA PRO A 189 -9.00 10.36 -5.41
C PRO A 189 -8.12 9.19 -4.96
N LEU A 190 -8.53 7.95 -5.23
CA LEU A 190 -7.71 6.76 -4.94
C LEU A 190 -6.42 6.75 -5.76
N PHE A 191 -6.51 7.07 -7.04
CA PHE A 191 -5.33 7.18 -7.90
C PHE A 191 -4.36 8.22 -7.38
N ILE A 192 -4.84 9.39 -6.93
CA ILE A 192 -3.97 10.43 -6.36
C ILE A 192 -3.29 9.95 -5.07
N LEU A 193 -4.06 9.41 -4.12
CA LEU A 193 -3.55 9.04 -2.79
C LEU A 193 -2.68 7.79 -2.77
N LEU A 194 -3.07 6.75 -3.53
CA LEU A 194 -2.46 5.42 -3.46
C LEU A 194 -1.65 5.06 -4.70
N GLY A 195 -1.78 5.83 -5.78
CA GLY A 195 -0.99 5.67 -7.00
C GLY A 195 0.07 6.76 -7.14
N LEU A 196 -0.37 7.99 -7.42
CA LEU A 196 0.49 9.11 -7.79
C LEU A 196 1.36 9.59 -6.62
N PHE A 197 0.79 9.72 -5.41
CA PHE A 197 1.54 10.16 -4.23
C PHE A 197 2.70 9.21 -3.86
N PRO A 198 2.49 7.89 -3.67
CA PRO A 198 3.60 6.99 -3.37
C PRO A 198 4.60 6.91 -4.52
N TYR A 199 4.13 6.86 -5.77
CA TYR A 199 5.00 6.85 -6.94
C TYR A 199 5.88 8.10 -7.04
N GLY A 200 5.29 9.29 -6.84
CA GLY A 200 6.00 10.55 -6.87
C GLY A 200 7.06 10.66 -5.79
N ILE A 201 6.78 10.17 -4.57
CA ILE A 201 7.77 10.08 -3.49
C ILE A 201 8.93 9.18 -3.90
N THR A 202 8.65 7.98 -4.43
CA THR A 202 9.70 7.06 -4.88
C THR A 202 10.56 7.68 -5.98
N MET A 203 9.94 8.29 -6.99
CA MET A 203 10.68 8.94 -8.09
C MET A 203 11.50 10.13 -7.61
N LEU A 204 10.99 10.90 -6.66
CA LEU A 204 11.74 12.00 -6.04
C LEU A 204 12.98 11.46 -5.32
N PHE A 205 12.85 10.38 -4.54
CA PHE A 205 14.00 9.74 -3.89
C PHE A 205 15.01 9.18 -4.89
N THR A 206 14.55 8.51 -5.95
CA THR A 206 15.44 8.00 -7.00
C THR A 206 16.17 9.13 -7.73
N PHE A 207 15.46 10.21 -8.05
CA PHE A 207 16.05 11.39 -8.69
C PHE A 207 17.14 12.02 -7.80
N PHE A 208 16.86 12.25 -6.51
CA PHE A 208 17.85 12.79 -5.58
C PHE A 208 19.06 11.87 -5.40
N ALA A 209 18.85 10.55 -5.37
CA ALA A 209 19.94 9.58 -5.27
C ALA A 209 20.85 9.56 -6.50
N GLN A 210 20.32 9.88 -7.69
CA GLN A 210 21.09 9.92 -8.93
C GLN A 210 21.79 11.27 -9.18
N TRP A 211 21.21 12.37 -8.72
CA TRP A 211 21.66 13.73 -9.06
C TRP A 211 22.71 14.32 -8.11
N GLY A 212 22.82 13.79 -6.88
CA GLY A 212 23.84 14.16 -5.92
C GLY A 212 24.82 13.02 -5.68
N GLY A 213 26.12 13.32 -5.53
CA GLY A 213 27.07 12.43 -4.88
C GLY A 213 26.71 12.26 -3.41
N VAL A 214 25.60 11.57 -3.14
CA VAL A 214 25.07 11.28 -1.82
C VAL A 214 26.19 10.60 -1.05
N SER A 215 26.72 11.27 -0.03
CA SER A 215 27.75 10.68 0.82
C SER A 215 27.20 9.41 1.47
N GLU A 216 28.07 8.48 1.86
CA GLU A 216 27.67 7.25 2.56
C GLU A 216 26.76 7.52 3.78
N GLN A 217 26.95 8.67 4.44
CA GLN A 217 26.15 9.12 5.57
C GLN A 217 24.72 9.53 5.19
N ALA A 218 24.53 10.11 4.00
CA ALA A 218 23.23 10.53 3.53
C ALA A 218 22.34 9.34 3.14
N HIS A 219 22.91 8.18 2.79
CA HIS A 219 22.13 6.95 2.59
C HIS A 219 21.33 6.54 3.84
N TRP A 220 21.91 6.65 5.04
CA TRP A 220 21.19 6.33 6.29
C TRP A 220 19.97 7.23 6.50
N VAL A 221 20.11 8.52 6.22
CA VAL A 221 19.01 9.50 6.29
C VAL A 221 17.93 9.16 5.25
N PHE A 222 18.32 8.83 4.02
CA PHE A 222 17.38 8.44 2.97
C PHE A 222 16.59 7.17 3.32
N ASN A 223 17.22 6.18 3.94
CA ASN A 223 16.52 4.98 4.41
C ASN A 223 15.51 5.28 5.50
N LEU A 224 15.91 6.09 6.47
CA LEU A 224 15.04 6.48 7.56
C LEU A 224 13.81 7.22 7.01
N LEU A 225 14.02 8.16 6.09
CA LEU A 225 12.94 8.88 5.40
C LEU A 225 12.03 7.94 4.61
N THR A 226 12.61 7.01 3.84
CA THR A 226 11.85 6.03 3.05
C THR A 226 11.00 5.14 3.95
N TYR A 227 11.53 4.71 5.09
CA TYR A 227 10.80 3.94 6.09
C TYR A 227 9.62 4.72 6.69
N PHE A 228 9.82 5.99 7.03
CA PHE A 228 8.71 6.84 7.51
C PHE A 228 7.66 7.10 6.42
N CYS A 229 8.09 7.31 5.18
CA CYS A 229 7.17 7.42 4.04
C CYS A 229 6.34 6.14 3.87
N TRP A 230 6.97 4.96 4.00
CA TRP A 230 6.28 3.67 3.93
C TRP A 230 5.25 3.51 5.07
N LEU A 231 5.61 3.86 6.31
CA LEU A 231 4.66 3.86 7.42
C LEU A 231 3.46 4.78 7.16
N TYR A 232 3.74 5.99 6.66
CA TYR A 232 2.70 6.95 6.32
C TYR A 232 1.78 6.44 5.20
N GLN A 233 2.32 5.76 4.18
CA GLN A 233 1.54 5.13 3.12
C GLN A 233 0.62 4.02 3.65
N ILE A 234 1.07 3.21 4.62
CA ILE A 234 0.21 2.22 5.28
C ILE A 234 -0.95 2.90 6.03
N CYS A 235 -0.70 4.02 6.70
CA CYS A 235 -1.75 4.79 7.36
C CYS A 235 -2.77 5.34 6.35
N ILE A 236 -2.32 5.94 5.25
CA ILE A 236 -3.19 6.42 4.17
C ILE A 236 -4.06 5.28 3.64
N LEU A 237 -3.46 4.12 3.35
CA LEU A 237 -4.19 2.96 2.83
C LEU A 237 -5.24 2.45 3.83
N SER A 238 -4.89 2.39 5.11
CA SER A 238 -5.81 1.98 6.19
C SER A 238 -6.99 2.92 6.32
N ILE A 239 -6.73 4.23 6.40
CA ILE A 239 -7.76 5.26 6.59
C ILE A 239 -8.67 5.35 5.37
N THR A 240 -8.08 5.28 4.17
CA THR A 240 -8.84 5.25 2.93
C THR A 240 -9.80 4.07 2.89
N TYR A 241 -9.32 2.87 3.23
CA TYR A 241 -10.15 1.68 3.31
C TYR A 241 -11.26 1.82 4.37
N GLN A 242 -10.95 2.34 5.55
CA GLN A 242 -11.92 2.57 6.62
C GLN A 242 -13.01 3.56 6.20
N TRP A 243 -12.64 4.66 5.55
CA TRP A 243 -13.60 5.66 5.09
C TRP A 243 -14.57 5.07 4.06
N ILE A 244 -14.03 4.32 3.08
CA ILE A 244 -14.83 3.71 2.02
C ILE A 244 -15.79 2.66 2.57
N THR A 245 -15.32 1.80 3.48
CA THR A 245 -16.16 0.75 4.08
C THR A 245 -17.27 1.35 4.96
N ARG A 246 -16.96 2.35 5.78
CA ARG A 246 -17.98 3.09 6.56
C ARG A 246 -19.02 3.76 5.66
N ARG A 247 -18.58 4.39 4.57
CA ARG A 247 -19.51 5.07 3.66
C ARG A 247 -20.48 4.07 3.02
N LYS A 248 -19.96 2.93 2.57
CA LYS A 248 -20.80 1.84 2.03
C LYS A 248 -21.80 1.31 3.06
N GLN A 249 -21.42 1.20 4.34
CA GLN A 249 -22.35 0.81 5.40
C GLN A 249 -23.44 1.86 5.61
N ILE A 250 -23.10 3.15 5.65
CA ILE A 250 -24.05 4.25 5.79
C ILE A 250 -25.03 4.25 4.62
N ASP A 251 -24.54 4.15 3.39
CA ASP A 251 -25.41 4.13 2.20
C ASP A 251 -26.35 2.92 2.24
N HIS A 252 -25.87 1.74 2.65
CA HIS A 252 -26.71 0.55 2.85
C HIS A 252 -27.77 0.74 3.95
N PHE A 253 -27.46 1.42 5.06
CA PHE A 253 -28.44 1.75 6.10
C PHE A 253 -29.47 2.77 5.63
N LEU A 254 -29.06 3.76 4.83
CA LEU A 254 -29.96 4.76 4.27
C LEU A 254 -30.89 4.12 3.23
N ASP A 255 -30.39 3.20 2.41
CA ASP A 255 -31.19 2.45 1.42
C ASP A 255 -32.19 1.49 2.10
N MET A 256 -31.84 0.95 3.28
CA MET A 256 -32.75 0.11 4.09
C MET A 256 -33.70 0.91 5.00
N SER A 257 -33.46 2.21 5.19
CA SER A 257 -34.36 3.08 5.94
C SER A 257 -35.54 3.43 5.04
N PRO A 258 -36.76 2.94 5.30
CA PRO A 258 -37.90 3.22 4.45
C PRO A 258 -38.24 4.71 4.56
N SER A 259 -37.79 5.52 3.61
CA SER A 259 -38.34 6.85 3.41
C SER A 259 -39.77 6.71 2.88
N GLY A 260 -40.76 6.89 3.76
CA GLY A 260 -42.11 7.27 3.37
C GLY A 260 -43.19 6.19 3.42
N ARG A 261 -43.51 5.67 4.61
CA ARG A 261 -44.93 5.59 4.99
C ARG A 261 -45.24 6.83 5.81
N LEU A 262 -45.51 7.93 5.13
CA LEU A 262 -46.45 8.91 5.66
C LEU A 262 -47.76 8.15 5.79
N VAL A 263 -48.12 7.79 7.02
CA VAL A 263 -49.48 7.41 7.38
C VAL A 263 -50.30 8.69 7.20
N SER A 264 -50.84 8.86 6.01
CA SER A 264 -52.06 9.63 5.79
C SER A 264 -53.19 8.62 5.74
N GLU A 265 -53.79 8.35 6.90
CA GLU A 265 -55.19 7.95 7.08
C GLU A 265 -55.60 8.32 8.51
#